data_AF-A0A9D6FLC5-F1
#
_entry.id   AF-A0A9D6FLC5-F1
#
_cell.length_a   1.000
_cell.length_b   1.000
_cell.length_c   1.000
_cell.angle_alpha   90.00
_cell.angle_beta   90.00
_cell.angle_gamma   90.00
#
_symmetry.space_group_name_H-M   'P 1'
#
loop_
_entity.id
_entity.type
_entity.pdbx_description
1 polymer ?
#
loop_
_entity_poly.entity_id
_entity_poly.type
_entity_poly.pdbx_seq_one_letter_code
_entity_poly.pdbx_strand_id
1 'polypeptide(L)'
;MIRHYETLTRRPIDLTDLGPKERKALQRVFNEYKKNPKWGRFSTLWQKELDGALRGTSVRARIRHPVYRVAQDLEMRLGIAQGVVAPPDYRDYIVDWIEVRFGSRYNFCKKTGIREAFLSQVLSGKKDFSMAKLREVAEALGLRIELSPEGPMRTAVA
;
A
#
# COMPACT_ATOMS: atom_id res chain seq x y z
N MET A 1 19.48 8.57 -5.49
CA MET A 1 18.89 7.56 -4.58
C MET A 1 17.49 8.01 -4.20
N ILE A 2 16.49 7.14 -4.31
CA ILE A 2 15.10 7.46 -3.96
C ILE A 2 15.01 7.65 -2.44
N ARG A 3 14.60 8.85 -2.00
CA ARG A 3 14.40 9.17 -0.58
C ARG A 3 12.95 8.97 -0.14
N HIS A 4 12.01 9.14 -1.06
CA HIS A 4 10.58 8.97 -0.83
C HIS A 4 9.99 8.14 -1.96
N TYR A 5 9.06 7.26 -1.61
CA TYR A 5 8.33 6.42 -2.55
C TYR A 5 6.83 6.65 -2.39
N GLU A 6 6.08 6.67 -3.50
CA GLU A 6 4.63 6.77 -3.48
C GLU A 6 4.01 5.45 -3.97
N THR A 7 3.17 4.84 -3.14
CA THR A 7 2.46 3.61 -3.49
C THR A 7 1.35 3.85 -4.52
N LEU A 8 0.77 2.77 -5.02
CA LEU A 8 -0.44 2.81 -5.86
C LEU A 8 -1.62 3.54 -5.20
N THR A 9 -1.71 3.48 -3.88
CA THR A 9 -2.73 4.13 -3.05
C THR A 9 -2.35 5.56 -2.63
N ARG A 10 -1.30 6.13 -3.24
CA ARG A 10 -0.74 7.46 -2.91
C ARG A 10 -0.22 7.58 -1.46
N ARG A 11 0.12 6.46 -0.83
CA ARG A 11 0.75 6.47 0.50
C ARG A 11 2.24 6.82 0.32
N PRO A 12 2.74 7.88 0.97
CA PRO A 12 4.17 8.14 0.99
C PRO A 12 4.87 7.15 1.91
N ILE A 13 6.03 6.67 1.47
CA ILE A 13 6.94 5.83 2.25
C ILE A 13 8.28 6.55 2.30
N ASP A 14 8.74 6.82 3.51
CA ASP A 14 10.05 7.38 3.78
C ASP A 14 11.13 6.29 3.75
N LEU A 15 12.22 6.55 3.00
CA LEU A 15 13.36 5.67 2.82
C LEU A 15 14.68 6.33 3.28
N THR A 16 14.63 7.46 4.00
CA THR A 16 15.83 8.16 4.49
C THR A 16 16.63 7.33 5.47
N ASP A 17 15.98 6.51 6.29
CA ASP A 17 16.61 5.83 7.43
C ASP A 17 17.03 4.38 7.11
N LEU A 18 16.96 3.97 5.85
CA LEU A 18 17.33 2.62 5.46
C LEU A 18 18.82 2.33 5.73
N GLY A 19 19.10 1.19 6.33
CA GLY A 19 20.46 0.67 6.49
C GLY A 19 21.08 0.23 5.16
N PRO A 20 22.41 0.04 5.09
CA PRO A 20 23.09 -0.37 3.85
C PRO A 20 22.56 -1.68 3.24
N LYS A 21 22.20 -2.66 4.09
CA LYS A 21 21.65 -3.96 3.65
C LYS A 21 20.26 -3.80 3.02
N GLU A 22 19.40 -3.02 3.65
CA GLU A 22 18.05 -2.72 3.18
C GLU A 22 18.08 -1.95 1.86
N ARG A 23 18.94 -0.94 1.76
CA ARG A 23 19.16 -0.19 0.51
C ARG A 23 19.61 -1.10 -0.62
N LYS A 24 20.56 -2.00 -0.37
CA LYS A 24 21.05 -2.96 -1.37
C LYS A 24 19.95 -3.93 -1.82
N ALA A 25 19.19 -4.48 -0.88
CA ALA A 25 18.07 -5.37 -1.19
C ALA A 25 17.00 -4.63 -2.01
N LEU A 26 16.59 -3.44 -1.58
CA LEU A 26 15.59 -2.64 -2.29
C LEU A 26 16.07 -2.26 -3.70
N GLN A 27 17.34 -1.91 -3.87
CA GLN A 27 17.91 -1.63 -5.19
C GLN A 27 17.84 -2.85 -6.11
N ARG A 28 18.09 -4.06 -5.59
CA ARG A 28 17.96 -5.30 -6.36
C ARG A 28 16.51 -5.56 -6.77
N VAL A 29 15.56 -5.34 -5.87
CA VAL A 29 14.12 -5.45 -6.15
C VAL A 29 13.72 -4.48 -7.26
N PHE A 30 14.13 -3.21 -7.20
CA PHE A 30 13.89 -2.24 -8.27
C PHE A 30 14.51 -2.65 -9.60
N ASN A 31 15.77 -3.10 -9.58
CA ASN A 31 16.46 -3.53 -10.80
C ASN A 31 15.76 -4.72 -11.45
N GLU A 32 15.24 -5.65 -10.65
CA GLU A 32 14.48 -6.78 -11.18
C GLU A 32 13.11 -6.33 -11.70
N TYR A 33 12.40 -5.47 -10.97
CA TYR A 33 11.13 -4.91 -11.42
C TYR A 33 11.24 -4.23 -12.79
N LYS A 34 12.33 -3.46 -13.01
CA LYS A 34 12.61 -2.78 -14.30
C LYS A 34 12.78 -3.74 -15.48
N LYS A 35 13.06 -5.03 -15.24
CA LYS A 35 13.13 -6.06 -16.30
C LYS A 35 11.77 -6.63 -16.69
N ASN A 36 10.69 -6.21 -16.03
CA ASN A 36 9.33 -6.72 -16.23
C ASN A 36 9.23 -8.27 -16.18
N PRO A 37 9.74 -8.93 -15.13
CA PRO A 37 9.68 -10.37 -14.99
C PRO A 37 8.23 -10.85 -14.81
N LYS A 38 7.96 -12.15 -15.00
CA LYS A 38 6.66 -12.74 -14.61
C LYS A 38 6.36 -12.50 -13.13
N TRP A 39 5.12 -12.12 -12.81
CA TRP A 39 4.67 -11.77 -11.46
C TRP A 39 5.11 -12.76 -10.38
N GLY A 40 4.83 -14.06 -10.55
CA GLY A 40 5.23 -15.09 -9.57
C GLY A 40 6.74 -15.23 -9.38
N ARG A 41 7.55 -15.01 -10.43
CA ARG A 41 9.01 -15.02 -10.32
C ARG A 41 9.51 -13.82 -9.53
N PHE A 42 8.90 -12.65 -9.76
CA PHE A 42 9.21 -11.44 -9.01
C PHE A 42 8.88 -11.61 -7.53
N SER A 43 7.70 -12.16 -7.22
CA SER A 43 7.23 -12.44 -5.86
C SER A 43 8.27 -13.22 -5.05
N THR A 44 8.71 -14.36 -5.59
CA THR A 44 9.72 -15.22 -4.96
C THR A 44 11.06 -14.50 -4.79
N LEU A 45 11.48 -13.69 -5.76
CA LEU A 45 12.76 -13.00 -5.73
C LEU A 45 12.81 -11.94 -4.63
N TRP A 46 11.83 -11.04 -4.58
CA TRP A 46 11.88 -9.93 -3.63
C TRP A 46 11.72 -10.44 -2.20
N GLN A 47 10.91 -11.47 -1.95
CA GLN A 47 10.79 -12.11 -0.64
C GLN A 47 12.15 -12.63 -0.16
N LYS A 48 12.90 -13.33 -1.03
CA LYS A 48 14.24 -13.85 -0.72
C LYS A 48 15.26 -12.74 -0.43
N GLU A 49 15.25 -11.66 -1.20
CA GLU A 49 16.14 -10.51 -0.98
C GLU A 49 15.85 -9.84 0.38
N LEU A 50 14.57 -9.72 0.73
CA LEU A 50 14.14 -9.09 1.98
C LEU A 50 14.32 -10.00 3.20
N ASP A 51 14.21 -11.32 3.06
CA ASP A 51 14.51 -12.27 4.15
C ASP A 51 15.93 -12.11 4.67
N GLY A 52 16.90 -11.92 3.77
CA GLY A 52 18.28 -11.65 4.11
C GLY A 52 18.48 -10.28 4.76
N ALA A 53 17.82 -9.24 4.22
CA ALA A 53 17.96 -7.87 4.72
C ALA A 53 17.28 -7.65 6.08
N LEU A 54 16.13 -8.29 6.31
CA LEU A 54 15.29 -8.15 7.50
C LEU A 54 15.39 -9.37 8.42
N ARG A 55 16.55 -10.04 8.44
CA ARG A 55 16.80 -11.19 9.31
C ARG A 55 16.69 -10.79 10.77
N GLY A 56 15.99 -11.60 11.58
CA GLY A 56 15.77 -11.31 13.00
C GLY A 56 14.62 -10.34 13.29
N THR A 57 14.02 -9.75 12.26
CA THR A 57 12.81 -8.93 12.41
C THR A 57 11.59 -9.85 12.55
N SER A 58 10.70 -9.56 13.51
CA SER A 58 9.45 -10.31 13.66
C SER A 58 8.56 -10.17 12.43
N VAL A 59 7.69 -11.15 12.17
CA VAL A 59 6.75 -11.10 11.04
C VAL A 59 5.93 -9.80 11.05
N ARG A 60 5.44 -9.39 12.23
CA ARG A 60 4.65 -8.16 12.40
C ARG A 60 5.43 -6.89 12.09
N ALA A 61 6.72 -6.83 12.47
CA ALA A 61 7.57 -5.69 12.16
C ALA A 61 7.96 -5.68 10.68
N ARG A 62 8.19 -6.86 10.08
CA ARG A 62 8.55 -7.02 8.68
C ARG A 62 7.47 -6.50 7.74
N ILE A 63 6.20 -6.86 7.95
CA ILE A 63 5.09 -6.38 7.10
C ILE A 63 4.89 -4.86 7.18
N ARG A 64 5.39 -4.19 8.24
CA ARG A 64 5.32 -2.73 8.39
C ARG A 64 6.59 -2.03 7.92
N HIS A 65 7.63 -2.79 7.57
CA HIS A 65 8.93 -2.23 7.21
C HIS A 65 8.87 -1.50 5.86
N PRO A 66 9.52 -0.32 5.70
CA PRO A 66 9.48 0.44 4.45
C PRO A 66 9.86 -0.37 3.20
N VAL A 67 10.99 -1.10 3.23
CA VAL A 67 11.40 -1.92 2.07
C VAL A 67 10.39 -3.01 1.70
N TYR A 68 9.71 -3.60 2.69
CA TYR A 68 8.68 -4.60 2.47
C TYR A 68 7.48 -3.98 1.76
N ARG A 69 7.02 -2.81 2.23
CA ARG A 69 5.91 -2.09 1.63
C ARG A 69 6.20 -1.64 0.20
N VAL A 70 7.43 -1.20 -0.10
CA VAL A 70 7.83 -0.87 -1.47
C VAL A 70 7.85 -2.12 -2.36
N ALA A 71 8.45 -3.22 -1.89
CA ALA A 71 8.51 -4.46 -2.67
C ALA A 71 7.11 -5.03 -2.98
N GLN A 72 6.22 -5.01 -1.98
CA GLN A 72 4.82 -5.39 -2.14
C GLN A 72 4.08 -4.49 -3.15
N ASP A 73 4.30 -3.18 -3.10
CA ASP A 73 3.68 -2.24 -4.04
C ASP A 73 4.20 -2.45 -5.48
N LEU A 74 5.49 -2.73 -5.66
CA LEU A 74 6.07 -3.08 -6.96
C LEU A 74 5.49 -4.40 -7.50
N GLU A 75 5.28 -5.39 -6.65
CA GLU A 75 4.63 -6.65 -7.01
C GLU A 75 3.19 -6.42 -7.46
N MET A 76 2.42 -5.60 -6.74
CA MET A 76 1.06 -5.21 -7.12
C MET A 76 1.05 -4.50 -8.48
N ARG A 77 1.94 -3.51 -8.67
CA ARG A 77 2.09 -2.80 -9.95
C ARG A 77 2.37 -3.76 -11.12
N LEU A 78 3.28 -4.69 -10.91
CA LEU A 78 3.65 -5.69 -11.90
C LEU A 78 2.48 -6.63 -12.21
N GLY A 79 1.76 -7.08 -11.18
CA GLY A 79 0.60 -7.97 -11.33
C GLY A 79 -0.54 -7.29 -12.08
N ILE A 80 -0.79 -6.01 -11.80
CA ILE A 80 -1.79 -5.21 -12.52
C ILE A 80 -1.39 -5.01 -13.98
N ALA A 81 -0.13 -4.66 -14.24
CA ALA A 81 0.37 -4.51 -15.61
C ALA A 81 0.30 -5.81 -16.42
N GLN A 82 0.35 -6.97 -15.76
CA GLN A 82 0.23 -8.30 -16.38
C GLN A 82 -1.21 -8.85 -16.37
N GLY A 83 -2.18 -8.11 -15.82
CA GLY A 83 -3.59 -8.51 -15.77
C GLY A 83 -3.89 -9.66 -14.78
N VAL A 84 -2.98 -9.95 -13.84
CA VAL A 84 -3.14 -11.04 -12.85
C VAL A 84 -3.58 -10.52 -11.48
N VAL A 85 -3.55 -9.20 -11.27
CA VAL A 85 -4.01 -8.54 -10.04
C VAL A 85 -4.96 -7.41 -10.44
N ALA A 86 -6.07 -7.27 -9.72
CA ALA A 86 -7.00 -6.16 -9.93
C ALA A 86 -6.38 -4.82 -9.48
N PRO A 87 -6.62 -3.71 -10.20
CA PRO A 87 -6.27 -2.38 -9.72
C PRO A 87 -6.90 -2.08 -8.36
N PRO A 88 -6.25 -1.26 -7.50
CA PRO A 88 -6.81 -0.90 -6.21
C PRO A 88 -8.13 -0.13 -6.38
N ASP A 89 -9.08 -0.42 -5.51
CA ASP A 89 -10.34 0.33 -5.41
C ASP A 89 -10.31 1.29 -4.21
N TYR A 90 -11.38 2.07 -4.01
CA TYR A 90 -11.44 3.06 -2.93
C TYR A 90 -11.24 2.46 -1.52
N ARG A 91 -11.52 1.17 -1.32
CA ARG A 91 -11.36 0.48 -0.04
C ARG A 91 -9.89 0.31 0.30
N ASP A 92 -9.05 0.04 -0.69
CA ASP A 92 -7.59 -0.06 -0.49
C ASP A 92 -7.02 1.26 0.03
N TYR A 93 -7.47 2.39 -0.53
CA TYR A 93 -7.11 3.73 -0.03
C TYR A 93 -7.56 3.93 1.41
N ILE A 94 -8.78 3.50 1.76
CA ILE A 94 -9.28 3.59 3.15
C ILE A 94 -8.42 2.75 4.10
N VAL A 95 -8.03 1.53 3.71
CA VAL A 95 -7.19 0.66 4.54
C VAL A 95 -5.83 1.31 4.81
N ASP A 96 -5.16 1.79 3.78
CA ASP A 96 -3.86 2.46 3.94
C ASP A 96 -3.98 3.71 4.81
N TRP A 97 -5.04 4.48 4.60
CA TRP A 97 -5.27 5.69 5.35
C TRP A 97 -5.57 5.41 6.84
N ILE A 98 -6.34 4.35 7.14
CA ILE A 98 -6.55 3.85 8.50
C ILE A 98 -5.21 3.50 9.15
N GLU A 99 -4.36 2.75 8.45
CA GLU A 99 -3.07 2.34 9.00
C GLU A 99 -2.17 3.54 9.30
N VAL A 100 -2.06 4.49 8.37
CA VAL A 100 -1.15 5.63 8.47
C VAL A 100 -1.61 6.66 9.51
N ARG A 101 -2.92 6.97 9.54
CA ARG A 101 -3.44 8.08 10.36
C ARG A 101 -3.99 7.64 11.70
N PHE A 102 -4.48 6.40 11.82
CA PHE A 102 -5.18 5.92 13.01
C PHE A 102 -4.47 4.73 13.68
N GLY A 103 -3.59 4.04 12.97
CA GLY A 103 -2.87 2.85 13.43
C GLY A 103 -3.75 1.60 13.59
N SER A 104 -5.06 1.76 13.75
CA SER A 104 -6.04 0.66 13.87
C SER A 104 -7.42 1.06 13.36
N ARG A 105 -8.20 0.03 12.95
CA ARG A 105 -9.62 0.18 12.58
C ARG A 105 -10.47 0.69 13.74
N TYR A 106 -10.17 0.22 14.96
CA TYR A 106 -10.83 0.68 16.19
C TYR A 106 -10.70 2.20 16.35
N ASN A 107 -9.48 2.75 16.25
CA ASN A 107 -9.25 4.18 16.39
C ASN A 107 -9.95 4.99 15.30
N PHE A 108 -9.96 4.48 14.07
CA PHE A 108 -10.69 5.09 12.97
C PHE A 108 -12.22 5.10 13.23
N CYS A 109 -12.80 3.97 13.64
CA CYS A 109 -14.21 3.86 13.99
C CYS A 109 -14.59 4.81 15.15
N LYS A 110 -13.75 4.88 16.19
CA LYS A 110 -13.94 5.80 17.31
C LYS A 110 -13.93 7.27 16.88
N LYS A 111 -13.07 7.65 15.93
CA LYS A 111 -12.98 9.03 15.44
C LYS A 111 -14.15 9.39 14.50
N THR A 112 -14.55 8.45 13.64
CA THR A 112 -15.56 8.69 12.58
C THR A 112 -16.99 8.41 13.01
N GLY A 113 -17.20 7.73 14.15
CA GLY A 113 -18.52 7.24 14.57
C GLY A 113 -19.02 6.04 13.76
N ILE A 114 -18.21 5.49 12.84
CA ILE A 114 -18.57 4.30 12.07
C ILE A 114 -18.53 3.07 12.98
N ARG A 115 -19.56 2.22 12.90
CA ARG A 115 -19.56 0.91 13.58
C ARG A 115 -18.54 -0.03 12.94
N GLU A 116 -17.71 -0.69 13.74
CA GLU A 116 -16.67 -1.62 13.25
C GLU A 116 -17.22 -2.74 12.37
N ALA A 117 -18.39 -3.29 12.70
CA ALA A 117 -19.05 -4.31 11.90
C ALA A 117 -19.39 -3.79 10.48
N PHE A 118 -19.83 -2.53 10.37
CA PHE A 118 -20.11 -1.93 9.07
C PHE A 118 -18.82 -1.71 8.27
N LEU A 119 -17.78 -1.16 8.91
CA LEU A 119 -16.47 -1.00 8.27
C LEU A 119 -15.93 -2.34 7.77
N SER A 120 -16.02 -3.40 8.57
CA SER A 120 -15.59 -4.74 8.18
C SER A 120 -16.35 -5.26 6.94
N GLN A 121 -17.66 -5.00 6.85
CA GLN A 121 -18.46 -5.35 5.67
C GLN A 121 -18.05 -4.54 4.44
N VAL A 122 -17.72 -3.26 4.59
CA VAL A 122 -17.22 -2.44 3.47
C VAL A 122 -15.86 -2.93 2.99
N LEU A 123 -14.90 -3.12 3.90
CA LEU A 123 -13.54 -3.54 3.57
C LEU A 123 -13.46 -4.97 3.00
N SER A 124 -14.49 -5.80 3.21
CA SER A 124 -14.60 -7.13 2.61
C SER A 124 -15.40 -7.15 1.31
N GLY A 125 -15.83 -5.99 0.80
CA GLY A 125 -16.63 -5.90 -0.42
C GLY A 125 -18.09 -6.35 -0.27
N LYS A 126 -18.54 -6.69 0.94
CA LYS A 126 -19.94 -7.08 1.20
C LYS A 126 -20.91 -5.90 1.18
N LYS A 127 -20.39 -4.69 1.37
CA LYS A 127 -21.12 -3.42 1.32
C LYS A 127 -20.28 -2.34 0.67
N ASP A 128 -20.96 -1.27 0.31
CA ASP A 128 -20.37 -0.01 -0.11
C ASP A 128 -20.74 1.10 0.86
N PHE A 129 -19.88 2.11 0.95
CA PHE A 129 -20.31 3.39 1.50
C PHE A 129 -21.33 4.01 0.55
N SER A 130 -22.48 4.43 1.08
CA SER A 130 -23.29 5.40 0.36
C SER A 130 -22.51 6.71 0.23
N MET A 131 -22.75 7.49 -0.82
CA MET A 131 -22.07 8.78 -0.99
C MET A 131 -22.29 9.72 0.19
N ALA A 132 -23.48 9.70 0.80
CA ALA A 132 -23.77 10.46 2.02
C ALA A 132 -22.86 10.01 3.18
N LYS A 133 -22.74 8.70 3.41
CA LYS A 133 -21.88 8.18 4.49
C LYS A 133 -20.41 8.44 4.20
N LEU A 134 -19.96 8.33 2.95
CA LEU A 134 -18.59 8.64 2.57
C LEU A 134 -18.25 10.12 2.83
N ARG A 135 -19.19 11.04 2.59
CA ARG A 135 -19.05 12.46 2.92
C ARG A 135 -18.96 12.71 4.42
N GLU A 136 -19.88 12.14 5.21
CA GLU A 136 -19.84 12.25 6.68
C GLU A 136 -18.48 11.78 7.25
N VAL A 137 -17.98 10.67 6.69
CA VAL A 137 -16.67 10.14 7.06
C VAL A 137 -15.58 11.11 6.65
N ALA A 138 -15.54 11.56 5.39
CA ALA A 138 -14.55 12.53 4.93
C ALA A 138 -14.53 13.82 5.78
N GLU A 139 -15.71 14.35 6.14
CA GLU A 139 -15.85 15.54 6.99
C GLU A 139 -15.30 15.32 8.40
N ALA A 140 -15.65 14.20 9.06
CA ALA A 140 -15.13 13.84 10.39
C ALA A 140 -13.58 13.71 10.42
N LEU A 141 -12.99 13.60 9.23
CA LEU A 141 -11.58 13.39 9.00
C LEU A 141 -10.86 14.63 8.45
N GLY A 142 -11.58 15.72 8.17
CA GLY A 142 -11.04 16.91 7.53
C GLY A 142 -10.55 16.65 6.09
N LEU A 143 -11.16 15.69 5.40
CA LEU A 143 -10.85 15.31 4.02
C LEU A 143 -11.89 15.88 3.06
N ARG A 144 -11.49 16.02 1.80
CA ARG A 144 -12.39 16.30 0.67
C ARG A 144 -12.41 15.11 -0.29
N ILE A 145 -13.59 14.80 -0.82
CA ILE A 145 -13.76 13.79 -1.86
C ILE A 145 -13.53 14.47 -3.20
N GLU A 146 -12.61 13.93 -4.00
CA GLU A 146 -12.32 14.40 -5.34
C GLU A 146 -12.68 13.33 -6.37
N LEU A 147 -13.27 13.76 -7.48
CA LEU A 147 -13.36 12.94 -8.69
C LEU A 147 -12.11 13.20 -9.52
N SER A 148 -11.41 12.13 -9.89
CA SER A 148 -10.30 12.18 -10.84
C SER A 148 -10.71 11.42 -12.10
N PRO A 149 -10.34 11.90 -13.31
CA PRO A 149 -10.48 11.10 -14.52
C PRO A 149 -9.78 9.75 -14.35
N GLU A 150 -10.32 8.69 -14.94
CA GLU A 150 -9.59 7.42 -15.06
C GLU A 150 -8.32 7.68 -15.87
N GLY A 151 -7.19 7.86 -15.18
CA GLY A 151 -5.89 8.06 -15.80
C GLY A 151 -5.16 6.72 -15.99
N PRO A 152 -4.21 6.63 -16.93
CA PRO A 152 -3.26 5.53 -16.92
C PRO A 152 -2.55 5.53 -15.56
N MET A 153 -2.54 4.38 -14.88
CA MET A 153 -1.87 4.23 -13.59
C MET A 153 -0.44 4.76 -13.71
N ARG A 154 -0.11 5.79 -12.91
CA ARG A 154 1.21 6.42 -12.93
C ARG A 154 2.27 5.35 -12.68
N THR A 155 3.02 5.01 -13.72
CA THR A 155 4.28 4.27 -13.63
C THR A 155 5.19 5.04 -12.72
N ALA A 156 5.76 4.36 -11.72
CA ALA A 156 6.73 4.97 -10.82
C ALA A 156 7.87 5.59 -11.66
N VAL A 157 8.20 6.83 -11.32
CA VAL A 157 9.17 7.70 -11.98
C VAL A 157 10.51 6.98 -12.23
N ALA A 158 11.12 7.34 -13.38
CA ALA A 158 12.39 6.84 -13.93
C ALA A 158 13.55 6.72 -12.92
#